data_AF-A0A6L7ETY4-F1
#
_entry.id   AF-A0A6L7ETY4-F1
#
_cell.length_a   1.000
_cell.length_b   1.000
_cell.length_c   1.000
_cell.angle_alpha   90.00
_cell.angle_beta   90.00
_cell.angle_gamma   90.00
#
_symmetry.space_group_name_H-M   'P 1'
#
loop_
_entity.id
_entity.type
_entity.pdbx_description
1 polymer ?
#
loop_
_entity_poly.entity_id
_entity_poly.type
_entity_poly.pdbx_seq_one_letter_code
_entity_poly.pdbx_strand_id
1 'polypeptide(L)'
;MSLGRVVIGGALGAVVACASAVATGVPAYADSTVTVQGTAFPDPARAQLGYVGCDDLFHRGGDTLTPMIGPGPGGSVLGSRSLGFDLAGGSAAVAVYTVPSVLSTTVASLSVRADARATGVSYVGYQAPADAGTDLIWLGRADLSTPGGAWQSVSAVGRAYTWRQYSQTTSALVATAPGGPATVAEFAAAHGGDGPGLYSLGFGCDGTPFRMDALRIGTPGAVTTYDVEGLRTSVTIGVDSPAGAARSAAGAPVRLTGLLRTGTGDQLPFATMVLEQRRAGGGRWTQAAVAQVDGGTVSATVRPQEDTEYRWRFVDRPLAEGSVSGSVLVRVADAGTTRPSDEPSPQSVQPSEQSSDQPSSQPSDQASAQPSQQHSEQSEQQSQEQVQSSEQPAQQHSQEPSAAPSQAPSPAESQSQETPADAAASAVVEPEPTPAP
;
A
#
# COMPACT_ATOMS: atom_id res chain seq x y z
N MET A 1 39.80 -27.57 92.67
CA MET A 1 38.38 -27.14 92.65
C MET A 1 37.95 -27.12 91.18
N SER A 2 37.27 -28.17 90.71
CA SER A 2 35.81 -28.36 90.79
C SER A 2 35.10 -27.69 89.61
N LEU A 3 34.57 -28.53 88.70
CA LEU A 3 33.24 -28.50 88.03
C LEU A 3 32.73 -27.13 87.51
N GLY A 4 32.19 -26.97 86.31
CA GLY A 4 31.54 -27.95 85.44
C GLY A 4 30.88 -27.32 84.20
N ARG A 5 30.27 -28.20 83.42
CA ARG A 5 29.53 -28.04 82.16
C ARG A 5 28.41 -26.99 82.23
N VAL A 6 28.09 -26.36 81.08
CA VAL A 6 26.74 -26.32 80.47
C VAL A 6 26.85 -26.21 78.93
N VAL A 7 26.15 -27.12 78.24
CA VAL A 7 25.80 -27.13 76.81
C VAL A 7 24.36 -26.57 76.68
N ILE A 8 23.98 -26.10 75.47
CA ILE A 8 22.63 -25.79 74.90
C ILE A 8 22.67 -24.35 74.37
N GLY A 9 22.33 -23.97 73.13
CA GLY A 9 21.74 -24.64 71.97
C GLY A 9 21.26 -23.52 71.03
N GLY A 10 21.24 -23.74 69.72
CA GLY A 10 20.67 -22.75 68.78
C GLY A 10 21.22 -22.84 67.37
N ALA A 11 20.84 -23.88 66.63
CA ALA A 11 20.99 -23.91 65.19
C ALA A 11 19.93 -22.99 64.56
N LEU A 12 20.35 -21.82 64.08
CA LEU A 12 19.55 -20.98 63.20
C LEU A 12 19.74 -21.49 61.77
N GLY A 13 18.79 -22.28 61.30
CA GLY A 13 18.66 -22.64 59.90
C GLY A 13 18.36 -21.39 59.08
N ALA A 14 19.31 -20.98 58.23
CA ALA A 14 19.06 -20.01 57.19
C ALA A 14 18.22 -20.68 56.09
N VAL A 15 16.91 -20.47 56.14
CA VAL A 15 16.03 -20.74 55.00
C VAL A 15 16.37 -19.71 53.94
N VAL A 16 17.16 -20.12 52.94
CA VAL A 16 17.29 -19.39 51.67
C VAL A 16 15.95 -19.53 50.97
N ALA A 17 15.06 -18.58 51.22
CA ALA A 17 13.90 -18.38 50.37
C ALA A 17 14.44 -17.85 49.03
N CYS A 18 14.65 -18.76 48.08
CA CYS A 18 14.74 -18.40 46.67
C CYS A 18 13.40 -17.75 46.30
N ALA A 19 13.32 -16.43 46.47
CA ALA A 19 12.31 -15.63 45.81
C ALA A 19 12.55 -15.82 44.31
N SER A 20 11.78 -16.71 43.71
CA SER A 20 11.63 -16.80 42.26
C SER A 20 11.12 -15.44 41.82
N ALA A 21 12.04 -14.53 41.52
CA ALA A 21 11.74 -13.33 40.78
C ALA A 21 11.23 -13.83 39.44
N VAL A 22 9.90 -13.88 39.32
CA VAL A 22 9.25 -14.04 38.03
C VAL A 22 9.61 -12.75 37.31
N ALA A 23 10.74 -12.78 36.60
CA ALA A 23 11.10 -11.74 35.67
C ALA A 23 9.97 -11.72 34.66
N THR A 24 9.04 -10.78 34.82
CA THR A 24 8.10 -10.39 33.79
C THR A 24 8.96 -9.81 32.68
N GLY A 25 9.50 -10.68 31.84
CA GLY A 25 10.24 -10.30 30.66
C GLY A 25 9.31 -9.41 29.86
N VAL A 26 9.67 -8.14 29.75
CA VAL A 26 9.03 -7.24 28.79
C VAL A 26 9.11 -7.96 27.45
N PRO A 27 7.99 -8.16 26.73
CA PRO A 27 8.03 -8.85 25.45
C PRO A 27 9.11 -8.17 24.60
N ALA A 28 10.14 -8.92 24.24
CA ALA A 28 11.03 -8.51 23.18
C ALA A 28 10.14 -8.44 21.95
N TYR A 29 9.72 -7.22 21.58
CA TYR A 29 9.13 -6.99 20.28
C TYR A 29 10.16 -7.48 19.29
N ALA A 30 9.82 -8.48 18.49
CA ALA A 30 10.66 -8.91 17.40
C ALA A 30 10.46 -7.96 16.23
N ASP A 31 11.47 -7.84 15.38
CA ASP A 31 11.32 -7.23 14.07
C ASP A 31 10.11 -7.84 13.34
N SER A 32 9.31 -7.00 12.70
CA SER A 32 8.09 -7.41 12.02
C SER A 32 8.07 -6.94 10.57
N THR A 33 7.44 -7.73 9.71
CA THR A 33 7.15 -7.35 8.34
C THR A 33 5.65 -7.20 8.16
N VAL A 34 5.22 -6.06 7.62
CA VAL A 34 3.83 -5.73 7.33
C VAL A 34 3.67 -5.60 5.83
N THR A 35 2.85 -6.44 5.21
CA THR A 35 2.49 -6.27 3.80
C THR A 35 1.47 -5.15 3.65
N VAL A 36 1.82 -4.13 2.88
CA VAL A 36 0.94 -3.01 2.50
C VAL A 36 0.33 -3.33 1.14
N GLN A 37 -1.00 -3.34 1.06
CA GLN A 37 -1.72 -3.62 -0.18
C GLN A 37 -2.04 -2.30 -0.89
N GLY A 38 -1.46 -2.08 -2.06
CA GLY A 38 -1.58 -0.79 -2.73
C GLY A 38 -0.83 0.31 -1.95
N THR A 39 -1.53 1.40 -1.68
CA THR A 39 -1.03 2.50 -0.81
C THR A 39 -1.76 2.55 0.53
N ALA A 40 -2.49 1.49 0.90
CA ALA A 40 -3.31 1.42 2.11
C ALA A 40 -2.49 0.86 3.28
N PHE A 41 -1.80 1.75 4.01
CA PHE A 41 -1.06 1.36 5.21
C PHE A 41 -2.05 0.95 6.32
N PRO A 42 -1.82 -0.18 7.02
CA PRO A 42 -2.74 -0.64 8.07
C PRO A 42 -2.92 0.33 9.25
N ASP A 43 -1.90 1.14 9.52
CA ASP A 43 -1.94 2.22 10.51
C ASP A 43 -1.35 3.50 9.88
N PRO A 44 -2.19 4.31 9.20
CA PRO A 44 -1.74 5.53 8.53
C PRO A 44 -1.25 6.61 9.51
N ALA A 45 -1.61 6.52 10.79
CA ALA A 45 -1.10 7.44 11.81
C ALA A 45 0.38 7.19 12.12
N ARG A 46 0.84 5.93 11.96
CA ARG A 46 2.24 5.54 12.14
C ARG A 46 3.07 5.63 10.87
N ALA A 47 2.55 5.17 9.75
CA ALA A 47 3.27 5.15 8.48
C ALA A 47 2.33 5.41 7.31
N GLN A 48 2.74 6.27 6.39
CA GLN A 48 2.00 6.56 5.18
C GLN A 48 2.93 7.02 4.05
N LEU A 49 2.38 7.15 2.84
CA LEU A 49 3.06 7.84 1.75
C LEU A 49 2.66 9.32 1.76
N GLY A 50 3.61 10.17 1.40
CA GLY A 50 3.43 11.61 1.29
C GLY A 50 3.98 12.16 -0.02
N TYR A 51 3.62 13.40 -0.29
CA TYR A 51 4.16 14.20 -1.39
C TYR A 51 4.62 15.54 -0.81
N VAL A 52 5.90 15.86 -0.98
CA VAL A 52 6.52 17.03 -0.36
C VAL A 52 7.35 17.80 -1.37
N GLY A 53 7.51 19.11 -1.16
CA GLY A 53 8.43 19.90 -1.96
C GLY A 53 9.88 19.54 -1.62
N CYS A 54 10.75 19.60 -2.63
CA CYS A 54 12.16 19.29 -2.41
C CYS A 54 12.90 20.38 -1.67
N ASP A 55 12.60 21.65 -1.90
CA ASP A 55 13.27 22.78 -1.23
C ASP A 55 12.56 23.22 0.07
N ASP A 56 11.23 23.11 0.08
CA ASP A 56 10.37 23.42 1.22
C ASP A 56 9.24 22.39 1.30
N LEU A 57 9.00 21.84 2.50
CA LEU A 57 7.97 20.84 2.76
C LEU A 57 6.59 21.27 2.24
N PHE A 58 6.29 22.56 2.33
CA PHE A 58 4.98 23.14 1.98
C PHE A 58 4.85 23.57 0.51
N HIS A 59 5.97 23.66 -0.23
CA HIS A 59 5.96 24.11 -1.62
C HIS A 59 6.02 22.92 -2.60
N ARG A 60 4.85 22.37 -2.92
CA ARG A 60 4.70 21.20 -3.80
C ARG A 60 4.43 21.61 -5.24
N GLY A 61 4.90 20.81 -6.18
CA GLY A 61 4.51 20.90 -7.58
C GLY A 61 3.04 20.58 -7.78
N GLY A 62 2.49 20.97 -8.94
CA GLY A 62 1.11 20.67 -9.33
C GLY A 62 0.90 19.25 -9.88
N ASP A 63 1.91 18.38 -9.79
CA ASP A 63 1.83 17.05 -10.39
C ASP A 63 0.80 16.19 -9.67
N THR A 64 0.06 15.40 -10.46
CA THR A 64 -0.79 14.35 -9.92
C THR A 64 0.04 13.11 -9.67
N LEU A 65 0.12 12.67 -8.41
CA LEU A 65 0.80 11.43 -8.06
C LEU A 65 0.13 10.24 -8.74
N THR A 66 0.92 9.51 -9.52
CA THR A 66 0.51 8.29 -10.22
C THR A 66 1.39 7.10 -9.77
N PRO A 67 1.18 6.58 -8.55
CA PRO A 67 1.98 5.46 -8.06
C PRO A 67 1.80 4.22 -8.94
N MET A 68 2.90 3.50 -9.17
CA MET A 68 2.94 2.27 -9.96
C MET A 68 3.54 1.12 -9.14
N ILE A 69 2.71 0.25 -8.60
CA ILE A 69 3.09 -0.98 -7.94
C ILE A 69 3.14 -2.16 -8.92
N GLY A 70 4.35 -2.68 -9.13
CA GLY A 70 4.54 -3.84 -9.99
C GLY A 70 5.94 -4.43 -9.90
N PRO A 71 6.21 -5.50 -10.65
CA PRO A 71 7.54 -6.05 -10.76
C PRO A 71 8.48 -4.97 -11.31
N GLY A 72 9.52 -4.65 -10.53
CA GLY A 72 10.54 -3.70 -10.93
C GLY A 72 11.69 -4.37 -11.69
N PRO A 73 12.45 -3.60 -12.50
CA PRO A 73 13.71 -4.10 -13.02
C PRO A 73 14.59 -4.58 -11.87
N GLY A 74 15.17 -5.78 -12.03
CA GLY A 74 15.96 -6.46 -11.01
C GLY A 74 15.22 -6.85 -9.73
N GLY A 75 13.90 -7.07 -9.82
CA GLY A 75 13.07 -7.59 -8.72
C GLY A 75 12.76 -6.54 -7.65
N SER A 76 12.01 -6.95 -6.64
CA SER A 76 11.79 -6.20 -5.41
C SER A 76 12.80 -6.63 -4.33
N VAL A 77 12.98 -5.80 -3.29
CA VAL A 77 13.83 -6.14 -2.15
C VAL A 77 13.09 -7.12 -1.23
N LEU A 78 11.79 -6.88 -1.07
CA LEU A 78 10.87 -7.75 -0.36
C LEU A 78 9.75 -8.19 -1.31
N GLY A 79 9.14 -9.33 -1.01
CA GLY A 79 7.97 -9.79 -1.75
C GLY A 79 8.20 -9.94 -3.27
N SER A 80 7.26 -9.45 -4.06
CA SER A 80 7.22 -9.60 -5.52
C SER A 80 7.10 -8.29 -6.30
N ARG A 81 6.77 -7.18 -5.64
CA ARG A 81 6.51 -5.88 -6.25
C ARG A 81 7.19 -4.75 -5.49
N SER A 82 7.23 -3.60 -6.14
CA SER A 82 7.76 -2.36 -5.56
C SER A 82 6.93 -1.19 -6.03
N LEU A 83 6.94 -0.12 -5.24
CA LEU A 83 6.21 1.12 -5.51
C LEU A 83 7.05 2.08 -6.36
N GLY A 84 6.65 2.28 -7.61
CA GLY A 84 7.30 3.17 -8.58
C GLY A 84 6.63 4.53 -8.70
N PHE A 85 7.43 5.53 -9.04
CA PHE A 85 7.02 6.90 -9.33
C PHE A 85 7.77 7.44 -10.55
N ASP A 86 7.08 8.27 -11.31
CA ASP A 86 7.58 9.05 -12.44
C ASP A 86 7.04 10.48 -12.24
N LEU A 87 7.91 11.38 -11.76
CA LEU A 87 7.56 12.74 -11.33
C LEU A 87 8.25 13.76 -12.24
N ALA A 88 7.68 14.96 -12.41
CA ALA A 88 8.29 15.98 -13.26
C ALA A 88 9.56 16.62 -12.65
N GLY A 89 9.78 16.45 -11.35
CA GLY A 89 10.85 17.11 -10.59
C GLY A 89 10.33 18.17 -9.62
N GLY A 90 11.21 18.67 -8.74
CA GLY A 90 10.89 19.71 -7.75
C GLY A 90 10.06 19.24 -6.54
N SER A 91 9.55 18.01 -6.55
CA SER A 91 8.86 17.38 -5.43
C SER A 91 9.26 15.91 -5.30
N ALA A 92 9.05 15.35 -4.11
CA ALA A 92 9.40 13.98 -3.80
C ALA A 92 8.18 13.19 -3.33
N ALA A 93 8.05 11.95 -3.79
CA ALA A 93 7.19 10.98 -3.13
C ALA A 93 7.98 10.33 -1.99
N VAL A 94 7.44 10.41 -0.78
CA VAL A 94 8.15 10.09 0.45
C VAL A 94 7.40 9.05 1.27
N ALA A 95 8.13 8.21 2.00
CA ALA A 95 7.57 7.56 3.18
C ALA A 95 7.56 8.56 4.33
N VAL A 96 6.49 8.57 5.13
CA VAL A 96 6.35 9.39 6.33
C VAL A 96 6.09 8.47 7.51
N TYR A 97 6.85 8.64 8.59
CA TYR A 97 6.72 7.86 9.81
C TYR A 97 6.53 8.80 11.00
N THR A 98 5.44 8.65 11.74
CA THR A 98 5.23 9.38 13.00
C THR A 98 5.86 8.58 14.14
N VAL A 99 6.65 9.24 14.98
CA VAL A 99 7.37 8.58 16.08
C VAL A 99 7.13 9.28 17.41
N PRO A 100 6.97 8.52 18.51
CA PRO A 100 6.81 9.12 19.84
C PRO A 100 8.10 9.74 20.39
N SER A 101 9.24 9.38 19.80
CA SER A 101 10.57 9.83 20.23
C SER A 101 11.52 9.81 19.02
N VAL A 102 12.06 10.97 18.68
CA VAL A 102 13.03 11.10 17.58
C VAL A 102 14.39 10.53 17.94
N LEU A 103 14.77 10.50 19.23
CA LEU A 103 16.06 9.97 19.69
C LEU A 103 16.06 8.45 19.89
N SER A 104 14.95 7.84 20.28
CA SER A 104 14.87 6.37 20.39
C SER A 104 14.75 5.71 19.02
N THR A 105 14.27 6.43 18.00
CA THR A 105 14.13 5.94 16.63
C THR A 105 15.50 5.86 15.95
N THR A 106 16.08 4.67 15.92
CA THR A 106 17.40 4.43 15.31
C THR A 106 17.33 3.89 13.89
N VAL A 107 16.15 3.48 13.44
CA VAL A 107 15.90 3.03 12.06
C VAL A 107 14.80 3.88 11.47
N ALA A 108 15.11 4.62 10.42
CA ALA A 108 14.15 5.27 9.52
C ALA A 108 14.77 5.23 8.13
N SER A 109 14.39 4.25 7.32
CA SER A 109 15.05 3.97 6.04
C SER A 109 14.06 3.44 5.00
N LEU A 110 14.49 3.41 3.74
CA LEU A 110 13.83 2.70 2.66
C LEU A 110 14.87 2.12 1.70
N SER A 111 14.45 1.16 0.88
CA SER A 111 15.20 0.76 -0.30
C SER A 111 14.70 1.53 -1.51
N VAL A 112 15.62 2.09 -2.30
CA VAL A 112 15.32 2.81 -3.55
C VAL A 112 16.05 2.18 -4.72
N ARG A 113 15.43 2.17 -5.89
CA ARG A 113 16.08 1.86 -7.15
C ARG A 113 15.68 2.90 -8.19
N ALA A 114 16.68 3.41 -8.90
CA ALA A 114 16.51 4.21 -10.10
C ALA A 114 17.48 3.67 -11.16
N ASP A 115 17.16 3.80 -12.45
CA ASP A 115 18.06 3.33 -13.52
C ASP A 115 19.26 4.26 -13.71
N ALA A 116 19.07 5.55 -13.42
CA ALA A 116 20.12 6.58 -13.38
C ALA A 116 20.25 7.17 -11.97
N ARG A 117 21.19 8.11 -11.80
CA ARG A 117 21.30 8.90 -10.58
C ARG A 117 19.97 9.59 -10.31
N ALA A 118 19.45 9.42 -9.10
CA ALA A 118 18.24 10.10 -8.64
C ALA A 118 18.52 10.89 -7.37
N THR A 119 17.83 12.01 -7.22
CA THR A 119 17.88 12.86 -6.03
C THR A 119 16.56 12.86 -5.27
N GLY A 120 16.67 13.17 -3.99
CA GLY A 120 15.56 13.12 -3.07
C GLY A 120 15.77 14.05 -1.90
N VAL A 121 14.87 13.96 -0.94
CA VAL A 121 14.90 14.78 0.26
C VAL A 121 14.52 13.94 1.47
N SER A 122 15.15 14.25 2.59
CA SER A 122 14.79 13.76 3.91
C SER A 122 14.36 14.93 4.77
N TYR A 123 13.21 14.79 5.42
CA TYR A 123 12.72 15.70 6.44
C TYR A 123 12.65 15.00 7.80
N VAL A 124 12.93 15.75 8.86
CA VAL A 124 12.65 15.33 10.24
C VAL A 124 11.81 16.40 10.89
N GLY A 125 10.64 16.03 11.40
CA GLY A 125 9.85 16.88 12.28
C GLY A 125 10.16 16.55 13.73
N TYR A 126 10.29 17.58 14.56
CA TYR A 126 10.58 17.44 15.98
C TYR A 126 9.84 18.52 16.76
N GLN A 127 9.01 18.11 17.72
CA GLN A 127 8.41 19.02 18.67
C GLN A 127 9.29 19.06 19.92
N ALA A 128 9.95 20.19 20.14
CA ALA A 128 10.79 20.38 21.30
C ALA A 128 9.96 20.33 22.60
N PRO A 129 10.52 19.87 23.73
CA PRO A 129 9.82 19.88 25.01
C PRO A 129 9.23 21.24 25.40
N ALA A 130 9.90 22.34 25.04
CA ALA A 130 9.41 23.70 25.28
C ALA A 130 8.19 24.09 24.42
N ASP A 131 8.00 23.41 23.28
CA ASP A 131 6.90 23.64 22.33
C ASP A 131 5.74 22.66 22.54
N ALA A 132 5.81 21.79 23.56
CA ALA A 132 4.80 20.78 23.82
C ALA A 132 3.40 21.40 24.02
N GLY A 133 2.41 20.91 23.25
CA GLY A 133 1.04 21.43 23.28
C GLY A 133 0.81 22.70 22.45
N THR A 134 1.82 23.20 21.74
CA THR A 134 1.68 24.27 20.74
C THR A 134 1.56 23.69 19.32
N ASP A 135 1.34 24.55 18.32
CA ASP A 135 1.40 24.19 16.91
C ASP A 135 2.81 24.33 16.30
N LEU A 136 3.84 24.62 17.12
CA LEU A 136 5.20 24.80 16.64
C LEU A 136 5.90 23.45 16.42
N ILE A 137 6.64 23.36 15.33
CA ILE A 137 7.47 22.20 15.00
C ILE A 137 8.79 22.64 14.36
N TRP A 138 9.88 21.99 14.75
CA TRP A 138 11.15 22.09 14.04
C TRP A 138 11.18 21.09 12.90
N LEU A 139 11.47 21.58 11.70
CA LEU A 139 11.67 20.79 10.49
C LEU A 139 13.15 20.86 10.07
N GLY A 140 13.81 19.72 10.14
CA GLY A 140 15.15 19.50 9.59
C GLY A 140 15.07 19.02 8.15
N ARG A 141 15.85 19.61 7.24
CA ARG A 141 15.96 19.18 5.83
C ARG A 141 17.38 18.69 5.48
N ALA A 142 17.47 17.58 4.75
CA ALA A 142 18.71 17.06 4.19
C ALA A 142 18.49 16.50 2.77
N ASP A 143 19.45 16.72 1.88
CA ASP A 143 19.41 16.17 0.51
C ASP A 143 19.73 14.67 0.51
N LEU A 144 19.09 13.94 -0.42
CA LEU A 144 19.36 12.54 -0.71
C LEU A 144 19.84 12.38 -2.15
N SER A 145 20.67 11.37 -2.37
CA SER A 145 21.06 10.94 -3.72
C SER A 145 21.33 9.44 -3.75
N THR A 146 21.03 8.81 -4.88
CA THR A 146 21.43 7.44 -5.20
C THR A 146 22.20 7.44 -6.52
N PRO A 147 23.26 6.62 -6.69
CA PRO A 147 23.95 6.50 -7.97
C PRO A 147 23.11 5.85 -9.08
N GLY A 148 22.02 5.15 -8.73
CA GLY A 148 21.21 4.36 -9.66
C GLY A 148 21.80 2.98 -9.96
N GLY A 149 21.18 2.26 -10.91
CA GLY A 149 21.61 0.96 -11.42
C GLY A 149 21.28 -0.26 -10.54
N ALA A 150 21.17 -0.09 -9.22
CA ALA A 150 20.83 -1.16 -8.28
C ALA A 150 19.96 -0.65 -7.13
N TRP A 151 19.36 -1.59 -6.38
CA TRP A 151 18.71 -1.28 -5.11
C TRP A 151 19.73 -0.74 -4.10
N GLN A 152 19.39 0.37 -3.45
CA GLN A 152 20.19 1.02 -2.42
C GLN A 152 19.34 1.23 -1.18
N SER A 153 19.89 0.92 0.00
CA SER A 153 19.25 1.29 1.26
C SER A 153 19.65 2.72 1.64
N VAL A 154 18.66 3.56 1.93
CA VAL A 154 18.85 4.98 2.27
C VAL A 154 18.21 5.22 3.63
N SER A 155 19.02 5.74 4.57
CA SER A 155 18.59 6.06 5.93
C SER A 155 18.44 7.57 6.11
N ALA A 156 17.43 8.00 6.87
CA ALA A 156 17.28 9.35 7.41
C ALA A 156 18.03 9.54 8.74
N VAL A 157 18.19 8.46 9.52
CA VAL A 157 18.93 8.51 10.81
C VAL A 157 20.43 8.72 10.54
N GLY A 158 21.07 9.54 11.37
CA GLY A 158 22.51 9.85 11.30
C GLY A 158 22.89 10.97 10.33
N ARG A 159 21.92 11.56 9.62
CA ARG A 159 22.17 12.72 8.74
C ARG A 159 22.21 14.02 9.54
N ALA A 160 22.97 14.98 9.04
CA ALA A 160 22.90 16.37 9.47
C ALA A 160 21.83 17.11 8.66
N TYR A 161 21.02 17.91 9.36
CA TYR A 161 19.88 18.61 8.80
C TYR A 161 20.02 20.11 9.01
N THR A 162 19.51 20.90 8.06
CA THR A 162 19.29 22.34 8.26
C THR A 162 17.91 22.53 8.90
N TRP A 163 17.86 23.17 10.06
CA TRP A 163 16.66 23.22 10.90
C TRP A 163 15.96 24.58 10.86
N ARG A 164 14.62 24.53 10.71
CA ARG A 164 13.73 25.70 10.72
C ARG A 164 12.48 25.37 11.54
N GLN A 165 11.99 26.32 12.32
CA GLN A 165 10.76 26.17 13.10
C GLN A 165 9.59 26.76 12.33
N TYR A 166 8.48 26.03 12.27
CA TYR A 166 7.26 26.44 11.59
C TYR A 166 6.06 26.38 12.53
N SER A 167 5.09 27.25 12.30
CA SER A 167 3.72 27.08 12.81
C SER A 167 2.99 26.08 11.91
N GLN A 168 2.51 24.97 12.46
CA GLN A 168 1.76 23.98 11.70
C GLN A 168 0.39 24.50 11.25
N THR A 169 -0.20 25.45 11.99
CA THR A 169 -1.50 26.03 11.62
C THR A 169 -1.39 26.99 10.44
N THR A 170 -0.34 27.81 10.38
CA THR A 170 -0.20 28.86 9.36
C THR A 170 0.82 28.54 8.27
N SER A 171 1.60 27.46 8.46
CA SER A 171 2.80 27.13 7.66
C SER A 171 3.84 28.25 7.64
N ALA A 172 3.76 29.23 8.55
CA ALA A 172 4.71 30.33 8.61
C ALA A 172 6.03 29.89 9.24
N LEU A 173 7.13 30.34 8.67
CA LEU A 173 8.46 30.23 9.28
C LEU A 173 8.52 31.12 10.53
N VAL A 174 8.80 30.50 11.67
CA VAL A 174 8.89 31.17 12.98
C VAL A 174 10.34 31.46 13.34
N ALA A 175 11.23 30.48 13.14
CA ALA A 175 12.64 30.60 13.47
C ALA A 175 13.53 29.79 12.53
N THR A 176 14.81 30.15 12.46
CA THR A 176 15.86 29.31 11.86
C THR A 176 16.87 28.99 12.95
N ALA A 177 17.28 27.73 13.04
CA ALA A 177 18.23 27.33 14.07
C ALA A 177 19.57 28.07 13.86
N PRO A 178 20.16 28.65 14.92
CA PRO A 178 21.48 29.24 14.80
C PRO A 178 22.52 28.13 14.62
N GLY A 179 23.40 28.27 13.62
CA GLY A 179 24.45 27.29 13.33
C GLY A 179 24.32 26.63 11.96
N GLY A 180 25.28 25.77 11.63
CA GLY A 180 25.24 24.94 10.43
C GLY A 180 24.33 23.71 10.59
N PRO A 181 24.34 22.78 9.62
CA PRO A 181 23.59 21.53 9.72
C PRO A 181 23.95 20.74 10.99
N ALA A 182 22.94 20.18 11.66
CA ALA A 182 23.10 19.38 12.88
C ALA A 182 22.32 18.06 12.78
N THR A 183 22.83 17.00 13.39
CA THR A 183 22.10 15.73 13.50
C THR A 183 20.89 15.87 14.42
N VAL A 184 19.94 14.93 14.34
CA VAL A 184 18.77 14.90 15.24
C VAL A 184 19.20 14.85 16.71
N ALA A 185 20.23 14.07 17.04
CA ALA A 185 20.75 13.94 18.40
C ALA A 185 21.32 15.26 18.93
N GLU A 186 22.17 15.92 18.14
CA GLU A 186 22.75 17.23 18.50
C GLU A 186 21.67 18.30 18.61
N PHE A 187 20.73 18.33 17.66
CA PHE A 187 19.66 19.32 17.63
C PHE A 187 18.72 19.18 18.83
N ALA A 188 18.26 17.96 19.12
CA ALA A 188 17.39 17.69 20.26
C ALA A 188 18.08 18.00 21.60
N ALA A 189 19.37 17.65 21.75
CA ALA A 189 20.15 17.99 22.94
C ALA A 189 20.22 19.51 23.18
N ALA A 190 20.34 20.31 22.12
CA ALA A 190 20.32 21.77 22.20
C ALA A 190 18.93 22.37 22.50
N HIS A 191 17.85 21.60 22.30
CA HIS A 191 16.46 22.07 22.44
C HIS A 191 15.69 21.40 23.59
N GLY A 192 16.41 20.89 24.60
CA GLY A 192 15.81 20.39 25.84
C GLY A 192 15.61 18.88 25.89
N GLY A 193 16.10 18.13 24.91
CA GLY A 193 16.13 16.66 24.91
C GLY A 193 15.16 16.02 23.92
N ASP A 194 14.78 14.78 24.19
CA ASP A 194 13.93 13.99 23.30
C ASP A 194 12.51 14.56 23.17
N GLY A 195 11.81 14.19 22.10
CA GLY A 195 10.44 14.61 21.85
C GLY A 195 9.79 13.85 20.70
N PRO A 196 8.45 13.92 20.57
CA PRO A 196 7.75 13.31 19.46
C PRO A 196 8.07 14.03 18.16
N GLY A 197 7.82 13.34 17.05
CA GLY A 197 8.15 13.89 15.74
C GLY A 197 7.78 12.98 14.59
N LEU A 198 8.45 13.20 13.47
CA LEU A 198 8.32 12.37 12.29
C LEU A 198 9.66 12.25 11.55
N TYR A 199 9.82 11.15 10.82
CA TYR A 199 10.83 11.00 9.79
C TYR A 199 10.13 10.90 8.44
N SER A 200 10.64 11.61 7.45
CA SER A 200 10.20 11.48 6.08
C SER A 200 11.39 11.41 5.15
N LEU A 201 11.36 10.49 4.19
CA LEU A 201 12.40 10.40 3.17
C LEU A 201 11.84 9.81 1.87
N GLY A 202 12.38 10.28 0.75
CA GLY A 202 11.96 9.83 -0.57
C GLY A 202 12.69 10.54 -1.70
N PHE A 203 12.28 10.25 -2.92
CA PHE A 203 12.99 10.62 -4.15
C PHE A 203 12.07 11.30 -5.16
N GLY A 204 12.66 11.84 -6.22
CA GLY A 204 11.95 12.48 -7.34
C GLY A 204 12.28 13.96 -7.54
N CYS A 205 13.20 14.52 -6.75
CA CYS A 205 13.53 15.94 -6.84
C CYS A 205 14.08 16.38 -8.19
N ASP A 206 14.75 15.48 -8.91
CA ASP A 206 15.27 15.69 -10.26
C ASP A 206 14.39 15.11 -11.37
N GLY A 207 13.21 14.57 -11.02
CA GLY A 207 12.30 13.92 -11.96
C GLY A 207 12.79 12.57 -12.50
N THR A 208 13.91 12.04 -11.99
CA THR A 208 14.37 10.70 -12.39
C THR A 208 13.38 9.64 -11.88
N PRO A 209 12.82 8.78 -12.75
CA PRO A 209 11.92 7.72 -12.32
C PRO A 209 12.60 6.78 -11.32
N PHE A 210 11.88 6.39 -10.28
CA PHE A 210 12.42 5.56 -9.21
C PHE A 210 11.37 4.60 -8.66
N ARG A 211 11.83 3.63 -7.89
CA ARG A 211 11.04 2.66 -7.14
C ARG A 211 11.49 2.65 -5.69
N MET A 212 10.54 2.42 -4.79
CA MET A 212 10.75 2.28 -3.35
C MET A 212 10.18 0.94 -2.88
N ASP A 213 10.86 0.37 -1.89
CA ASP A 213 10.47 -0.87 -1.22
C ASP A 213 11.13 -0.94 0.16
N ALA A 214 10.79 -1.92 0.99
CA ALA A 214 11.36 -2.18 2.31
C ALA A 214 11.44 -0.91 3.17
N LEU A 215 10.29 -0.27 3.36
CA LEU A 215 10.13 0.94 4.17
C LEU A 215 10.29 0.54 5.65
N ARG A 216 11.26 1.08 6.37
CA ARG A 216 11.62 0.61 7.72
C ARG A 216 11.61 1.73 8.73
N ILE A 217 10.98 1.48 9.88
CA ILE A 217 10.94 2.39 11.02
C ILE A 217 11.06 1.60 12.33
N GLY A 218 11.77 2.13 13.32
CA GLY A 218 11.75 1.59 14.68
C GLY A 218 13.03 1.81 15.46
N THR A 219 13.19 1.00 16.49
CA THR A 219 14.33 0.98 17.41
C THR A 219 15.06 -0.37 17.31
N PRO A 220 16.27 -0.52 17.88
CA PRO A 220 17.00 -1.78 17.76
C PRO A 220 16.21 -2.93 18.39
N GLY A 221 15.98 -3.98 17.62
CA GLY A 221 15.19 -5.15 18.00
C GLY A 221 13.69 -5.01 17.74
N ALA A 222 13.16 -3.80 17.50
CA ALA A 222 11.73 -3.55 17.27
C ALA A 222 11.51 -2.75 15.98
N VAL A 223 12.04 -3.23 14.86
CA VAL A 223 11.88 -2.61 13.55
C VAL A 223 10.64 -3.15 12.85
N THR A 224 9.75 -2.25 12.43
CA THR A 224 8.69 -2.58 11.47
C THR A 224 9.19 -2.31 10.06
N THR A 225 9.07 -3.32 9.20
CA THR A 225 9.38 -3.25 7.78
C THR A 225 8.08 -3.35 6.98
N TYR A 226 7.73 -2.33 6.20
CA TYR A 226 6.59 -2.36 5.29
C TYR A 226 7.06 -2.82 3.91
N ASP A 227 6.43 -3.91 3.45
CA ASP A 227 6.59 -4.52 2.15
C ASP A 227 5.41 -4.10 1.26
N VAL A 228 5.66 -3.28 0.23
CA VAL A 228 4.59 -2.66 -0.56
C VAL A 228 4.24 -3.53 -1.77
N GLU A 229 3.06 -4.12 -1.71
CA GLU A 229 2.54 -5.05 -2.71
C GLU A 229 1.36 -4.49 -3.49
N GLY A 230 1.03 -5.13 -4.61
CA GLY A 230 -0.16 -4.78 -5.39
C GLY A 230 -1.43 -5.09 -4.61
N LEU A 231 -2.54 -4.43 -4.96
CA LEU A 231 -3.86 -4.84 -4.47
C LEU A 231 -4.14 -6.25 -4.96
N ARG A 232 -4.15 -7.23 -4.07
CA ARG A 232 -4.67 -8.56 -4.39
C ARG A 232 -6.08 -8.43 -4.90
N THR A 233 -6.41 -9.17 -5.96
CA THR A 233 -7.78 -9.18 -6.49
C THR A 233 -8.36 -10.58 -6.48
N SER A 234 -9.68 -10.64 -6.40
CA SER A 234 -10.46 -11.86 -6.57
C SER A 234 -11.50 -11.66 -7.65
N VAL A 235 -11.68 -12.67 -8.48
CA VAL A 235 -12.66 -12.67 -9.58
C VAL A 235 -13.57 -13.87 -9.46
N THR A 236 -14.88 -13.66 -9.60
CA THR A 236 -15.87 -14.74 -9.72
C THR A 236 -16.51 -14.75 -11.10
N ILE A 237 -17.16 -15.86 -11.45
CA ILE A 237 -17.98 -16.00 -12.64
C ILE A 237 -19.33 -16.59 -12.26
N GLY A 238 -20.39 -16.11 -12.89
CA GLY A 238 -21.75 -16.62 -12.79
C GLY A 238 -22.43 -16.69 -14.16
N VAL A 239 -23.51 -17.47 -14.24
CA VAL A 239 -24.40 -17.51 -15.39
C VAL A 239 -25.70 -16.85 -14.98
N ASP A 240 -26.11 -15.83 -15.72
CA ASP A 240 -27.38 -15.16 -15.52
C ASP A 240 -28.47 -15.99 -16.21
N SER A 241 -28.91 -17.05 -15.52
CA SER A 241 -29.96 -17.96 -15.97
C SER A 241 -30.92 -18.21 -14.80
N PRO A 242 -32.24 -18.05 -15.00
CA PRO A 242 -33.23 -18.28 -13.95
C PRO A 242 -33.23 -19.73 -13.43
N ALA A 243 -32.72 -20.68 -14.23
CA ALA A 243 -32.61 -22.08 -13.84
C ALA A 243 -31.30 -22.41 -13.11
N GLY A 244 -30.35 -21.47 -12.98
CA GLY A 244 -29.01 -21.70 -12.42
C GLY A 244 -28.13 -22.67 -13.21
N ALA A 245 -28.71 -23.40 -14.17
CA ALA A 245 -28.03 -24.36 -15.03
C ALA A 245 -27.52 -23.68 -16.30
N ALA A 246 -26.23 -23.90 -16.58
CA ALA A 246 -25.55 -23.46 -17.79
C ALA A 246 -25.87 -24.42 -18.96
N ARG A 247 -27.14 -24.54 -19.35
CA ARG A 247 -27.56 -25.29 -20.55
C ARG A 247 -28.19 -24.32 -21.56
N SER A 248 -27.79 -24.41 -22.82
CA SER A 248 -28.31 -23.59 -23.91
C SER A 248 -28.46 -24.40 -25.20
N ALA A 249 -29.36 -24.01 -26.10
CA ALA A 249 -29.31 -24.52 -27.47
C ALA A 249 -28.07 -23.96 -28.19
N ALA A 250 -27.61 -24.66 -29.24
CA ALA A 250 -26.48 -24.21 -30.04
C ALA A 250 -26.73 -22.79 -30.60
N GLY A 251 -25.79 -21.87 -30.37
CA GLY A 251 -25.88 -20.48 -30.80
C GLY A 251 -26.84 -19.60 -30.01
N ALA A 252 -27.57 -20.15 -29.03
CA ALA A 252 -28.42 -19.36 -28.16
C ALA A 252 -27.58 -18.44 -27.25
N PRO A 253 -28.05 -17.21 -26.98
CA PRO A 253 -27.32 -16.27 -26.15
C PRO A 253 -27.29 -16.75 -24.69
N VAL A 254 -26.11 -16.71 -24.08
CA VAL A 254 -25.90 -16.97 -22.65
C VAL A 254 -25.20 -15.76 -22.06
N ARG A 255 -25.80 -15.16 -21.03
CA ARG A 255 -25.21 -14.03 -20.32
C ARG A 255 -24.37 -14.56 -19.16
N LEU A 256 -23.08 -14.19 -19.18
CA LEU A 256 -22.11 -14.50 -18.15
C LEU A 256 -21.82 -13.23 -17.36
N THR A 257 -21.83 -13.34 -16.04
CA THR A 257 -21.52 -12.24 -15.12
C THR A 257 -20.25 -12.55 -14.36
N GLY A 258 -19.64 -11.53 -13.78
CA GLY A 258 -18.49 -11.68 -12.90
C GLY A 258 -18.46 -10.58 -11.85
N LEU A 259 -17.72 -10.83 -10.77
CA LEU A 259 -17.46 -9.88 -9.71
C LEU A 259 -15.95 -9.75 -9.53
N LEU A 260 -15.44 -8.52 -9.53
CA LEU A 260 -14.06 -8.16 -9.22
C LEU A 260 -14.03 -7.41 -7.89
N ARG A 261 -13.21 -7.89 -6.95
CA ARG A 261 -12.95 -7.22 -5.67
C ARG A 261 -11.47 -7.20 -5.35
N THR A 262 -11.04 -6.21 -4.57
CA THR A 262 -9.73 -6.23 -3.91
C THR A 262 -9.73 -7.24 -2.75
N GLY A 263 -8.56 -7.53 -2.19
CA GLY A 263 -8.41 -8.39 -1.00
C GLY A 263 -9.09 -7.83 0.25
N THR A 264 -9.30 -6.51 0.31
CA THR A 264 -10.09 -5.81 1.35
C THR A 264 -11.59 -5.84 1.09
N GLY A 265 -12.02 -6.33 -0.08
CA GLY A 265 -13.43 -6.41 -0.48
C GLY A 265 -13.95 -5.20 -1.24
N ASP A 266 -13.10 -4.18 -1.45
CA ASP A 266 -13.42 -2.95 -2.17
C ASP A 266 -13.55 -3.16 -3.67
N GLN A 267 -14.20 -2.21 -4.34
CA GLN A 267 -14.32 -2.19 -5.79
C GLN A 267 -13.07 -1.55 -6.42
N LEU A 268 -12.61 -2.11 -7.53
CA LEU A 268 -11.51 -1.52 -8.30
C LEU A 268 -12.09 -0.62 -9.42
N PRO A 269 -11.89 0.71 -9.37
CA PRO A 269 -12.46 1.62 -10.35
C PRO A 269 -11.77 1.48 -11.72
N PHE A 270 -12.52 1.79 -12.78
CA PHE A 270 -12.03 1.80 -14.17
C PHE A 270 -11.33 0.50 -14.60
N ALA A 271 -11.78 -0.63 -14.05
CA ALA A 271 -11.21 -1.93 -14.35
C ALA A 271 -11.85 -2.54 -15.61
N THR A 272 -11.07 -3.34 -16.34
CA THR A 272 -11.54 -4.15 -17.46
C THR A 272 -11.23 -5.60 -17.19
N MET A 273 -12.15 -6.49 -17.59
CA MET A 273 -11.94 -7.94 -17.51
C MET A 273 -12.08 -8.57 -18.89
N VAL A 274 -11.29 -9.62 -19.11
CA VAL A 274 -11.31 -10.44 -20.31
C VAL A 274 -12.11 -11.69 -20.02
N LEU A 275 -13.18 -11.94 -20.78
CA LEU A 275 -13.84 -13.23 -20.80
C LEU A 275 -13.02 -14.15 -21.71
N GLU A 276 -12.56 -15.26 -21.17
CA GLU A 276 -11.84 -16.29 -21.92
C GLU A 276 -12.72 -17.52 -22.10
N GLN A 277 -12.51 -18.24 -23.21
CA GLN A 277 -13.21 -19.47 -23.54
C GLN A 277 -12.26 -20.58 -24.02
N ARG A 278 -12.66 -21.83 -23.83
CA ARG A 278 -12.07 -23.02 -24.45
C ARG A 278 -13.11 -24.13 -24.60
N ARG A 279 -12.83 -25.13 -25.44
CA ARG A 279 -13.66 -26.34 -25.54
C ARG A 279 -13.70 -27.08 -24.21
N ALA A 280 -14.84 -27.71 -23.88
CA ALA A 280 -14.93 -28.54 -22.70
C ALA A 280 -13.89 -29.68 -22.73
N GLY A 281 -13.19 -29.88 -21.62
CA GLY A 281 -12.18 -30.94 -21.50
C GLY A 281 -10.86 -30.70 -22.25
N GLY A 282 -10.63 -29.56 -22.91
CA GLY A 282 -9.34 -29.31 -23.54
C GLY A 282 -9.14 -27.99 -24.29
N GLY A 283 -7.90 -27.76 -24.74
CA GLY A 283 -7.51 -26.60 -25.53
C GLY A 283 -6.96 -25.41 -24.74
N ARG A 284 -6.41 -24.44 -25.46
CA ARG A 284 -5.90 -23.19 -24.90
C ARG A 284 -7.05 -22.20 -24.71
N TRP A 285 -7.01 -21.45 -23.61
CA TRP A 285 -7.90 -20.32 -23.40
C TRP A 285 -7.70 -19.26 -24.48
N THR A 286 -8.79 -18.81 -25.08
CA THR A 286 -8.84 -17.74 -26.08
C THR A 286 -9.78 -16.65 -25.63
N GLN A 287 -9.56 -15.40 -26.07
CA GLN A 287 -10.43 -14.28 -25.71
C GLN A 287 -11.80 -14.44 -26.40
N ALA A 288 -12.87 -14.40 -25.61
CA ALA A 288 -14.26 -14.35 -26.08
C ALA A 288 -14.80 -12.91 -26.09
N ALA A 289 -14.49 -12.12 -25.05
CA ALA A 289 -14.93 -10.73 -24.92
C ALA A 289 -14.00 -9.92 -23.99
N VAL A 290 -14.11 -8.60 -24.06
CA VAL A 290 -13.54 -7.66 -23.07
C VAL A 290 -14.69 -6.78 -22.60
N ALA A 291 -14.81 -6.60 -21.30
CA ALA A 291 -15.90 -5.83 -20.70
C ALA A 291 -15.39 -4.92 -19.58
N GLN A 292 -16.00 -3.74 -19.48
CA GLN A 292 -15.75 -2.78 -18.40
C GLN A 292 -16.40 -3.29 -17.12
N VAL A 293 -15.73 -3.08 -15.99
CA VAL A 293 -16.25 -3.38 -14.66
C VAL A 293 -17.01 -2.16 -14.16
N ASP A 294 -18.28 -2.34 -13.82
CA ASP A 294 -19.16 -1.32 -13.27
C ASP A 294 -19.68 -1.77 -11.89
N GLY A 295 -19.45 -0.94 -10.87
CA GLY A 295 -19.78 -1.28 -9.48
C GLY A 295 -19.12 -2.60 -8.99
N GLY A 296 -17.92 -2.93 -9.49
CA GLY A 296 -17.25 -4.21 -9.23
C GLY A 296 -17.83 -5.40 -10.00
N THR A 297 -18.87 -5.22 -10.80
CA THR A 297 -19.49 -6.28 -11.60
C THR A 297 -19.17 -6.16 -13.08
N VAL A 298 -19.20 -7.28 -13.79
CA VAL A 298 -18.99 -7.31 -15.26
C VAL A 298 -20.00 -8.26 -15.89
N SER A 299 -20.33 -8.04 -17.17
CA SER A 299 -21.13 -9.00 -17.93
C SER A 299 -20.76 -9.06 -19.40
N ALA A 300 -20.96 -10.22 -20.01
CA ALA A 300 -20.85 -10.43 -21.46
C ALA A 300 -21.87 -11.48 -21.92
N THR A 301 -22.32 -11.38 -23.17
CA THR A 301 -23.19 -12.37 -23.80
C THR A 301 -22.41 -13.17 -24.83
N VAL A 302 -22.45 -14.50 -24.71
CA VAL A 302 -21.79 -15.45 -25.62
C VAL A 302 -22.82 -16.34 -26.32
N ARG A 303 -22.40 -17.00 -27.40
CA ARG A 303 -23.24 -17.90 -28.22
C ARG A 303 -22.50 -19.21 -28.51
N PRO A 304 -22.36 -20.11 -27.52
CA PRO A 304 -21.62 -21.35 -27.70
C PRO A 304 -22.29 -22.26 -28.74
N GLN A 305 -21.49 -22.89 -29.61
CA GLN A 305 -21.96 -23.85 -30.61
C GLN A 305 -21.75 -25.31 -30.16
N GLU A 306 -20.86 -25.50 -29.20
CA GLU A 306 -20.49 -26.77 -28.57
C GLU A 306 -20.26 -26.53 -27.07
N ASP A 307 -20.12 -27.59 -26.29
CA ASP A 307 -19.79 -27.50 -24.87
C ASP A 307 -18.51 -26.65 -24.67
N THR A 308 -18.67 -25.51 -24.01
CA THR A 308 -17.62 -24.49 -23.89
C THR A 308 -17.44 -24.09 -22.43
N GLU A 309 -16.19 -24.08 -21.97
CA GLU A 309 -15.83 -23.54 -20.66
C GLU A 309 -15.47 -22.07 -20.79
N TYR A 310 -15.97 -21.26 -19.85
CA TYR A 310 -15.72 -19.84 -19.76
C TYR A 310 -15.10 -19.48 -18.42
N ARG A 311 -14.24 -18.46 -18.40
CA ARG A 311 -13.75 -17.84 -17.16
C ARG A 311 -13.50 -16.36 -17.37
N TRP A 312 -13.60 -15.58 -16.30
CA TRP A 312 -13.16 -14.21 -16.30
C TRP A 312 -11.70 -14.11 -15.88
N ARG A 313 -10.96 -13.20 -16.53
CA ARG A 313 -9.60 -12.82 -16.17
C ARG A 313 -9.52 -11.31 -15.98
N PHE A 314 -9.10 -10.89 -14.79
CA PHE A 314 -8.60 -9.55 -14.56
C PHE A 314 -7.09 -9.56 -14.83
N VAL A 315 -6.64 -8.70 -15.74
CA VAL A 315 -5.22 -8.62 -16.10
C VAL A 315 -4.45 -7.80 -15.08
N ASP A 316 -3.17 -8.10 -14.91
CA ASP A 316 -2.31 -7.35 -14.00
C ASP A 316 -2.28 -5.85 -14.39
N ARG A 317 -2.36 -4.97 -13.39
CA ARG A 317 -2.33 -3.52 -13.56
C ARG A 317 -1.32 -2.89 -12.60
N PRO A 318 -0.87 -1.65 -12.87
CA PRO A 318 0.09 -0.96 -12.01
C PRO A 318 -0.32 -0.80 -10.54
N LEU A 319 -1.51 -1.14 -10.08
CA LEU A 319 -1.85 -1.09 -8.65
C LEU A 319 -2.57 -2.34 -8.16
N ALA A 320 -2.87 -3.29 -9.04
CA ALA A 320 -3.72 -4.41 -8.72
C ALA A 320 -3.24 -5.67 -9.43
N GLU A 321 -3.04 -6.72 -8.65
CA GLU A 321 -2.61 -8.02 -9.14
C GLU A 321 -3.69 -8.62 -10.03
N GLY A 322 -3.28 -9.23 -11.15
CA GLY A 322 -4.19 -9.99 -11.99
C GLY A 322 -4.76 -11.21 -11.27
N SER A 323 -5.99 -11.57 -11.59
CA SER A 323 -6.64 -12.77 -11.04
C SER A 323 -7.57 -13.42 -12.08
N VAL A 324 -7.91 -14.68 -11.85
CA VAL A 324 -8.71 -15.50 -12.75
C VAL A 324 -9.80 -16.18 -11.93
N SER A 325 -11.03 -16.18 -12.42
CA SER A 325 -12.12 -16.92 -11.79
C SER A 325 -11.95 -18.43 -11.91
N GLY A 326 -12.77 -19.19 -11.18
CA GLY A 326 -13.11 -20.55 -11.62
C GLY A 326 -13.70 -20.56 -13.04
N SER A 327 -13.88 -21.75 -13.61
CA SER A 327 -14.53 -21.91 -14.92
C SER A 327 -15.98 -22.33 -14.76
N VAL A 328 -16.85 -21.85 -15.65
CA VAL A 328 -18.21 -22.38 -15.83
C VAL A 328 -18.31 -23.08 -17.19
N LEU A 329 -18.79 -24.32 -17.17
CA LEU A 329 -19.13 -25.07 -18.37
C LEU A 329 -20.54 -24.69 -18.83
N VAL A 330 -20.66 -24.12 -20.03
CA VAL A 330 -21.94 -23.97 -20.72
C VAL A 330 -22.12 -25.16 -21.64
N ARG A 331 -23.10 -26.02 -21.30
CA ARG A 331 -23.45 -27.19 -22.09
C ARG A 331 -24.39 -26.80 -23.20
N VAL A 332 -24.06 -27.19 -24.42
CA VAL A 332 -24.92 -27.04 -25.58
C VAL A 332 -25.76 -28.30 -25.70
N ALA A 333 -27.09 -28.15 -25.62
CA ALA A 333 -27.97 -29.27 -25.88
C ALA A 333 -27.73 -29.72 -27.32
N ASP A 334 -27.41 -31.00 -27.51
CA ASP A 334 -27.39 -31.61 -28.83
C ASP A 334 -28.71 -31.24 -29.51
N ALA A 335 -28.62 -30.62 -30.70
CA ALA A 335 -29.77 -30.43 -31.55
C ALA A 335 -30.30 -31.83 -31.81
N GLY A 336 -31.29 -32.23 -31.02
CA GLY A 336 -31.70 -33.62 -30.94
C GLY A 336 -31.85 -34.12 -32.35
N THR A 337 -31.12 -35.19 -32.68
CA THR A 337 -31.59 -36.14 -33.67
C THR A 337 -33.04 -36.39 -33.26
N THR A 338 -33.96 -35.70 -33.93
CA THR A 338 -35.39 -35.90 -33.74
C THR A 338 -35.57 -37.36 -34.09
N ARG A 339 -35.59 -38.21 -33.07
CA ARG A 339 -35.95 -39.61 -33.24
C ARG A 339 -37.33 -39.53 -33.88
N PRO A 340 -37.50 -39.98 -35.14
CA PRO A 340 -38.79 -39.96 -35.79
C PRO A 340 -39.76 -40.65 -34.84
N SER A 341 -40.88 -39.99 -34.53
CA SER A 341 -41.89 -40.55 -33.65
C SER A 341 -42.42 -41.84 -34.26
N ASP A 342 -42.01 -42.97 -33.68
CA ASP A 342 -42.71 -44.23 -33.84
C ASP A 342 -44.11 -44.08 -33.22
N GLU A 343 -45.09 -44.03 -34.12
CA GLU A 343 -46.42 -44.66 -34.10
C GLU A 343 -47.19 -44.79 -32.76
N PRO A 344 -48.46 -44.34 -32.71
CA PRO A 344 -49.29 -44.45 -31.52
C PRO A 344 -49.78 -45.89 -31.31
N SER A 345 -49.36 -46.54 -30.22
CA SER A 345 -50.00 -47.78 -29.75
C SER A 345 -51.01 -47.48 -28.62
N PRO A 346 -52.16 -48.18 -28.60
CA PRO A 346 -53.34 -47.76 -27.86
C PRO A 346 -53.38 -48.26 -26.41
N GLN A 347 -54.29 -47.64 -25.67
CA GLN A 347 -54.66 -47.83 -24.27
C GLN A 347 -54.82 -49.31 -23.87
N SER A 348 -54.34 -49.64 -22.68
CA SER A 348 -54.82 -50.78 -21.87
C SER A 348 -54.88 -50.37 -20.40
N VAL A 349 -55.94 -50.82 -19.75
CA VAL A 349 -56.51 -50.35 -18.48
C VAL A 349 -56.18 -51.35 -17.36
N GLN A 350 -56.01 -50.85 -16.12
CA GLN A 350 -56.19 -51.53 -14.79
C GLN A 350 -55.18 -52.63 -14.34
N PRO A 351 -55.18 -53.07 -13.05
CA PRO A 351 -55.63 -52.48 -11.77
C PRO A 351 -54.56 -52.55 -10.63
N SER A 352 -54.93 -51.99 -9.47
CA SER A 352 -54.26 -51.87 -8.16
C SER A 352 -54.11 -53.16 -7.32
N GLU A 353 -52.98 -53.33 -6.59
CA GLU A 353 -52.81 -54.00 -5.27
C GLU A 353 -51.52 -53.43 -4.60
N GLN A 354 -51.56 -52.74 -3.46
CA GLN A 354 -51.56 -53.25 -2.07
C GLN A 354 -50.40 -54.21 -1.74
N SER A 355 -49.38 -53.73 -1.00
CA SER A 355 -48.69 -54.53 0.02
C SER A 355 -47.81 -53.67 0.93
N SER A 356 -48.08 -53.84 2.22
CA SER A 356 -47.33 -53.41 3.40
C SER A 356 -46.04 -54.23 3.52
N ASP A 357 -44.96 -53.65 4.04
CA ASP A 357 -44.29 -54.16 5.26
C ASP A 357 -43.05 -53.34 5.66
N GLN A 358 -43.00 -53.13 6.97
CA GLN A 358 -41.93 -52.57 7.81
C GLN A 358 -40.75 -53.57 7.90
N PRO A 359 -39.50 -53.17 8.24
CA PRO A 359 -39.19 -53.00 9.65
C PRO A 359 -38.14 -51.93 10.04
N SER A 360 -38.27 -51.56 11.32
CA SER A 360 -37.38 -50.87 12.25
C SER A 360 -35.88 -51.20 12.16
N SER A 361 -35.01 -50.18 12.27
CA SER A 361 -33.84 -50.19 13.18
C SER A 361 -33.41 -48.77 13.57
N GLN A 362 -33.50 -48.47 14.88
CA GLN A 362 -32.73 -47.46 15.61
C GLN A 362 -31.23 -47.86 15.64
N PRO A 363 -30.26 -46.93 15.78
CA PRO A 363 -29.89 -46.46 17.12
C PRO A 363 -29.50 -44.98 17.24
N SER A 364 -29.47 -44.57 18.51
CA SER A 364 -29.30 -43.22 19.06
C SER A 364 -27.86 -42.69 19.08
N ASP A 365 -27.77 -41.36 19.22
CA ASP A 365 -26.89 -40.61 20.14
C ASP A 365 -25.92 -39.55 19.57
N GLN A 366 -25.89 -38.44 20.33
CA GLN A 366 -24.88 -37.37 20.46
C GLN A 366 -25.02 -36.05 19.68
N ALA A 367 -25.76 -35.13 20.34
CA ALA A 367 -25.28 -33.85 20.89
C ALA A 367 -24.34 -32.94 20.05
N SER A 368 -24.77 -31.68 19.85
CA SER A 368 -24.08 -30.49 20.41
C SER A 368 -24.81 -29.17 20.12
N ALA A 369 -25.11 -28.47 21.21
CA ALA A 369 -25.19 -27.02 21.46
C ALA A 369 -25.55 -26.04 20.32
N GLN A 370 -26.72 -25.43 20.49
CA GLN A 370 -27.16 -24.18 19.87
C GLN A 370 -26.92 -23.02 20.87
N PRO A 371 -26.17 -21.96 20.54
CA PRO A 371 -26.19 -20.73 21.32
C PRO A 371 -27.21 -19.76 20.72
N SER A 372 -28.30 -19.55 21.45
CA SER A 372 -29.21 -18.42 21.25
C SER A 372 -28.55 -17.17 21.83
N GLN A 373 -28.07 -16.25 20.99
CA GLN A 373 -27.76 -14.90 21.44
C GLN A 373 -29.01 -14.03 21.26
N GLN A 374 -29.68 -13.76 22.37
CA GLN A 374 -30.57 -12.61 22.50
C GLN A 374 -29.68 -11.37 22.65
N HIS A 375 -29.71 -10.47 21.67
CA HIS A 375 -29.24 -9.11 21.83
C HIS A 375 -30.43 -8.15 21.76
N SER A 376 -30.75 -7.63 22.94
CA SER A 376 -31.26 -6.31 23.32
C SER A 376 -31.80 -5.40 22.21
N GLU A 377 -33.12 -5.21 22.26
CA GLU A 377 -33.78 -3.94 21.95
C GLU A 377 -33.45 -2.93 23.07
N GLN A 378 -32.77 -1.82 22.78
CA GLN A 378 -32.93 -0.57 23.54
C GLN A 378 -32.34 0.65 22.81
N SER A 379 -33.24 1.57 22.42
CA SER A 379 -33.06 3.02 22.23
C SER A 379 -32.18 3.46 21.04
N GLU A 380 -32.68 4.03 19.93
CA GLU A 380 -33.72 5.05 19.75
C GLU A 380 -33.69 6.16 20.80
N GLN A 381 -32.75 7.11 20.64
CA GLN A 381 -32.95 8.56 20.85
C GLN A 381 -31.61 9.29 20.69
N GLN A 382 -31.40 9.94 19.54
CA GLN A 382 -30.78 11.27 19.38
C GLN A 382 -30.49 11.52 17.89
N SER A 383 -31.57 11.80 17.16
CA SER A 383 -31.51 12.64 15.96
C SER A 383 -32.26 13.92 16.31
N GLN A 384 -31.52 15.04 16.40
CA GLN A 384 -31.96 16.40 16.11
C GLN A 384 -30.92 17.37 16.66
N GLU A 385 -29.93 17.77 15.86
CA GLU A 385 -29.48 19.16 15.90
C GLU A 385 -28.88 19.61 14.56
N GLN A 386 -29.66 20.48 13.92
CA GLN A 386 -29.27 21.61 13.08
C GLN A 386 -28.38 21.38 11.85
N VAL A 387 -29.07 21.13 10.74
CA VAL A 387 -28.71 21.69 9.44
C VAL A 387 -29.11 23.17 9.44
N GLN A 388 -28.14 24.08 9.56
CA GLN A 388 -28.32 25.48 9.14
C GLN A 388 -27.53 25.72 7.87
N SER A 389 -28.24 25.63 6.75
CA SER A 389 -27.86 26.24 5.48
C SER A 389 -27.66 27.74 5.68
N SER A 390 -26.45 28.23 5.43
CA SER A 390 -26.22 29.63 5.13
C SER A 390 -26.05 29.76 3.61
N GLU A 391 -27.09 30.27 2.97
CA GLU A 391 -27.02 30.83 1.63
C GLU A 391 -26.06 32.02 1.66
N GLN A 392 -24.93 31.90 0.95
CA GLN A 392 -24.04 33.02 0.66
C GLN A 392 -24.16 33.37 -0.83
N PRO A 393 -24.50 34.62 -1.17
CA PRO A 393 -24.78 35.01 -2.55
C PRO A 393 -23.50 35.12 -3.39
N ALA A 394 -23.54 34.51 -4.57
CA ALA A 394 -22.55 34.68 -5.62
C ALA A 394 -22.57 36.13 -6.14
N GLN A 395 -21.54 36.91 -5.82
CA GLN A 395 -21.29 38.16 -6.53
C GLN A 395 -20.64 37.85 -7.88
N GLN A 396 -21.40 38.13 -8.93
CA GLN A 396 -20.95 38.20 -10.31
C GLN A 396 -19.99 39.38 -10.47
N HIS A 397 -18.70 39.10 -10.67
CA HIS A 397 -17.79 40.06 -11.30
C HIS A 397 -17.70 39.73 -12.78
N SER A 398 -18.52 40.40 -13.58
CA SER A 398 -18.29 40.59 -15.01
C SER A 398 -17.16 41.60 -15.18
N GLN A 399 -15.99 41.15 -15.67
CA GLN A 399 -15.00 42.05 -16.25
C GLN A 399 -15.01 41.90 -17.77
N GLU A 400 -15.30 43.03 -18.39
CA GLU A 400 -15.35 43.35 -19.81
C GLU A 400 -13.94 43.35 -20.42
N PRO A 401 -13.68 42.68 -21.56
CA PRO A 401 -12.42 42.83 -22.27
C PRO A 401 -12.49 44.05 -23.19
N SER A 402 -11.85 45.14 -22.80
CA SER A 402 -11.61 46.28 -23.68
C SER A 402 -10.39 46.02 -24.58
N ALA A 403 -10.54 46.40 -25.84
CA ALA A 403 -9.61 46.15 -26.93
C ALA A 403 -8.33 47.01 -26.88
N ALA A 404 -7.26 46.42 -27.44
CA ALA A 404 -6.04 46.91 -28.12
C ALA A 404 -5.90 48.41 -28.53
N PRO A 405 -4.75 48.88 -29.09
CA PRO A 405 -3.34 48.40 -29.06
C PRO A 405 -2.35 49.53 -28.70
N SER A 406 -1.08 49.23 -28.35
CA SER A 406 0.04 50.14 -28.66
C SER A 406 1.43 49.51 -28.55
N GLN A 407 2.08 49.48 -29.71
CA GLN A 407 3.47 49.88 -29.98
C GLN A 407 4.63 49.08 -29.38
N ALA A 408 5.35 48.43 -30.30
CA ALA A 408 6.73 47.98 -30.16
C ALA A 408 7.71 49.13 -29.88
N PRO A 409 8.86 48.81 -29.26
CA PRO A 409 10.12 49.22 -29.83
C PRO A 409 11.08 48.06 -30.09
N SER A 410 11.94 48.32 -31.08
CA SER A 410 12.99 47.48 -31.66
C SER A 410 14.08 47.03 -30.67
N PRO A 411 14.83 45.97 -31.04
CA PRO A 411 15.91 45.43 -30.23
C PRO A 411 17.17 46.31 -30.29
N ALA A 412 17.78 46.56 -29.14
CA ALA A 412 19.13 47.09 -29.07
C ALA A 412 20.13 45.94 -29.16
N GLU A 413 20.89 45.95 -30.25
CA GLU A 413 22.16 45.25 -30.39
C GLU A 413 23.08 45.57 -29.20
N SER A 414 23.61 44.53 -28.55
CA SER A 414 24.82 44.67 -27.75
C SER A 414 25.86 43.72 -28.34
N GLN A 415 26.84 44.34 -28.97
CA GLN A 415 27.98 43.75 -29.64
C GLN A 415 28.95 43.16 -28.62
N SER A 416 29.45 41.98 -28.96
CA SER A 416 30.87 41.59 -28.99
C SER A 416 31.81 42.22 -27.95
N GLN A 417 32.30 41.40 -27.02
CA GLN A 417 33.70 41.46 -26.59
C GLN A 417 34.31 40.06 -26.58
N GLU A 418 35.08 39.79 -27.64
CA GLU A 418 36.19 38.84 -27.68
C GLU A 418 37.29 39.27 -26.70
N THR A 419 37.87 38.35 -25.94
CA THR A 419 39.33 38.24 -25.68
C THR A 419 39.65 36.92 -24.94
N PRO A 420 40.93 36.45 -24.89
CA PRO A 420 41.33 35.27 -25.64
C PRO A 420 41.78 34.09 -24.77
N ALA A 421 42.02 32.99 -25.47
CA ALA A 421 42.73 31.81 -25.00
C ALA A 421 44.09 32.16 -24.37
N ASP A 422 44.39 31.53 -23.23
CA ASP A 422 45.77 31.25 -22.86
C ASP A 422 45.90 29.80 -22.40
N ALA A 423 46.95 29.18 -22.91
CA ALA A 423 47.31 27.80 -22.76
C ALA A 423 48.28 27.65 -21.59
N ALA A 424 48.06 26.68 -20.71
CA ALA A 424 49.13 26.14 -19.89
C ALA A 424 48.84 24.68 -19.54
N ALA A 425 49.45 23.81 -20.32
CA ALA A 425 49.64 22.41 -20.01
C ALA A 425 50.58 22.29 -18.79
N SER A 426 50.15 21.57 -17.75
CA SER A 426 51.04 21.02 -16.73
C SER A 426 50.92 19.50 -16.79
N ALA A 427 51.90 18.90 -17.46
CA ALA A 427 52.17 17.48 -17.40
C ALA A 427 52.66 17.12 -15.99
N VAL A 428 51.94 16.24 -15.30
CA VAL A 428 52.43 15.57 -14.09
C VAL A 428 53.23 14.36 -14.55
N VAL A 429 54.54 14.43 -14.32
CA VAL A 429 55.49 13.33 -14.50
C VAL A 429 55.37 12.41 -13.30
N GLU A 430 54.95 11.18 -13.54
CA GLU A 430 54.95 10.06 -12.58
C GLU A 430 56.32 9.36 -12.66
N PRO A 431 57.04 9.13 -11.54
CA PRO A 431 58.33 8.43 -11.57
C PRO A 431 58.17 6.91 -11.60
N GLU A 432 58.91 6.26 -12.51
CA GLU A 432 59.11 4.80 -12.57
C GLU A 432 59.67 4.23 -11.25
N PRO A 433 59.30 2.99 -10.88
CA PRO A 433 59.89 2.27 -9.77
C PRO A 433 61.23 1.61 -10.15
N THR A 434 62.26 1.88 -9.36
CA THR A 434 63.55 1.19 -9.37
C THR A 434 63.40 -0.29 -8.97
N PRO A 435 64.06 -1.25 -9.65
CA PRO A 435 64.16 -2.62 -9.17
C PRO A 435 65.24 -2.74 -8.09
N ALA A 436 64.94 -3.48 -7.02
CA ALA A 436 65.90 -3.84 -5.97
C ALA A 436 66.82 -5.00 -6.41
N PRO A 437 68.05 -5.08 -5.86
CA PRO A 437 68.91 -6.26 -5.94
C PRO A 437 68.43 -7.42 -5.05
#